data_AF-A0A816G2N5-F1
#
_entry.id   AF-A0A816G2N5-F1
#
_cell.length_a   1.000
_cell.length_b   1.000
_cell.length_c   1.000
_cell.angle_alpha   90.00
_cell.angle_beta   90.00
_cell.angle_gamma   90.00
#
_symmetry.space_group_name_H-M   'P 1'
#
loop_
_entity.id
_entity.type
_entity.pdbx_description
1 polymer ?
#
loop_
_entity_poly.entity_id
_entity_poly.type
_entity_poly.pdbx_seq_one_letter_code
_entity_poly.pdbx_strand_id
1 'polypeptide(L)'
;ENADIALNCGMMLRESVRVQELADIILKSPDFYKFFDYVQKSTFDIASDAFATFKDLLTKHKPLCAEFLERNYDQFFNKYRDLLNSENYVTRRQSLKILSTVIMENANLSILKKFSCDLDKFTLVYGLFPSDAFNSNSKSTISTNPLTLSAFDIYKREVFDIFKLLGELLLDRYNFSVMTKYITNTDNLKQQMNLLKEKSKNIQFEAFHVFKIFVANPTKPKAISDILLRNREKLIDFLTSFHTDRTDDEQFNDEKAFLIKQISELKDTKA
;
A
#
# COMPACT_ATOMS: atom_id res chain seq x y z
N GLU A 1 -27.11 -9.25 8.46
CA GLU A 1 -27.71 -8.57 9.63
C GLU A 1 -28.25 -9.56 10.66
N ASN A 2 -29.05 -10.56 10.24
CA ASN A 2 -29.42 -11.70 11.07
C ASN A 2 -28.30 -12.77 11.05
N ALA A 3 -27.77 -13.15 12.22
CA ALA A 3 -26.66 -14.09 12.34
C ALA A 3 -27.04 -15.53 11.96
N ASP A 4 -28.28 -15.96 12.24
CA ASP A 4 -28.73 -17.35 12.08
C ASP A 4 -28.79 -17.78 10.61
N ILE A 5 -29.02 -16.83 9.72
CA ILE A 5 -29.15 -17.06 8.27
C ILE A 5 -28.00 -16.46 7.47
N ALA A 6 -27.08 -15.72 8.11
CA ALA A 6 -26.04 -14.94 7.42
C ALA A 6 -25.21 -15.79 6.44
N LEU A 7 -24.71 -16.94 6.90
CA LEU A 7 -23.84 -17.80 6.10
C LEU A 7 -24.59 -18.45 4.92
N ASN A 8 -25.85 -18.84 5.14
CA ASN A 8 -26.70 -19.37 4.07
C ASN A 8 -26.98 -18.30 3.00
N CYS A 9 -27.32 -17.08 3.43
CA CYS A 9 -27.50 -15.95 2.52
C CYS A 9 -26.20 -15.62 1.78
N GLY A 10 -25.06 -15.64 2.45
CA GLY A 10 -23.75 -15.37 1.85
C GLY A 10 -23.39 -16.38 0.75
N MET A 11 -23.63 -17.67 0.99
CA MET A 11 -23.42 -18.71 -0.03
C MET A 11 -24.30 -18.49 -1.27
N MET A 12 -25.60 -18.28 -1.08
CA MET A 12 -26.53 -18.03 -2.19
C MET A 12 -26.17 -16.75 -2.96
N LEU A 13 -25.78 -15.70 -2.22
CA LEU A 13 -25.39 -14.43 -2.82
C LEU A 13 -24.09 -14.58 -3.64
N ARG A 14 -23.09 -15.31 -3.14
CA ARG A 14 -21.85 -15.56 -3.89
C ARG A 14 -22.07 -16.35 -5.18
N GLU A 15 -22.97 -17.34 -5.16
CA GLU A 15 -23.33 -18.03 -6.41
C GLU A 15 -24.00 -17.07 -7.40
N SER A 16 -24.84 -16.15 -6.91
CA SER A 16 -25.46 -15.12 -7.74
C SER A 16 -24.42 -14.16 -8.34
N VAL A 17 -23.40 -13.77 -7.56
CA VAL A 17 -22.30 -12.89 -8.02
C VAL A 17 -21.49 -13.49 -9.16
N ARG A 18 -21.54 -14.82 -9.40
CA ARG A 18 -20.89 -15.44 -10.57
C ARG A 18 -21.53 -15.03 -11.89
N VAL A 19 -22.79 -14.62 -11.87
CA VAL A 19 -23.53 -14.12 -13.04
C VAL A 19 -23.35 -12.60 -13.11
N GLN A 20 -22.90 -12.09 -14.26
CA GLN A 20 -22.50 -10.69 -14.40
C GLN A 20 -23.67 -9.72 -14.17
N GLU A 21 -24.85 -10.05 -14.68
CA GLU A 21 -26.06 -9.23 -14.58
C GLU A 21 -26.54 -9.10 -13.13
N LEU A 22 -26.44 -10.17 -12.34
CA LEU A 22 -26.80 -10.16 -10.93
C LEU A 22 -25.77 -9.39 -10.10
N ALA A 23 -24.48 -9.56 -10.40
CA ALA A 23 -23.41 -8.76 -9.79
C ALA A 23 -23.59 -7.26 -10.07
N ASP A 24 -24.01 -6.89 -11.28
CA ASP A 24 -24.29 -5.51 -11.67
C ASP A 24 -25.44 -4.90 -10.86
N ILE A 25 -26.54 -5.64 -10.68
CA ILE A 25 -27.65 -5.22 -9.83
C ILE A 25 -27.19 -4.98 -8.39
N ILE A 26 -26.37 -5.88 -7.84
CA ILE A 26 -25.85 -5.75 -6.48
C ILE A 26 -24.94 -4.53 -6.35
N LEU A 27 -23.98 -4.35 -7.27
CA LEU A 27 -23.03 -3.23 -7.24
C LEU A 27 -23.72 -1.86 -7.39
N LYS A 28 -24.79 -1.79 -8.18
CA LYS A 28 -25.59 -0.57 -8.36
C LYS A 28 -26.55 -0.30 -7.20
N SER A 29 -26.82 -1.30 -6.36
CA SER A 29 -27.70 -1.14 -5.19
C SER A 29 -27.02 -0.31 -4.09
N PRO A 30 -27.76 0.57 -3.39
CA PRO A 30 -27.24 1.22 -2.19
C PRO A 30 -26.86 0.20 -1.09
N ASP A 31 -27.45 -0.99 -1.09
CA ASP A 31 -27.15 -2.06 -0.15
C ASP A 31 -25.72 -2.61 -0.30
N PHE A 32 -25.06 -2.39 -1.45
CA PHE A 32 -23.64 -2.70 -1.61
C PHE A 32 -22.80 -2.08 -0.50
N TYR A 33 -23.10 -0.83 -0.12
CA TYR A 33 -22.32 -0.13 0.89
C TYR A 33 -22.48 -0.71 2.30
N LYS A 34 -23.47 -1.58 2.55
CA LYS A 34 -23.58 -2.31 3.82
C LYS A 34 -22.47 -3.33 4.00
N PHE A 35 -21.79 -3.77 2.92
CA PHE A 35 -20.63 -4.66 3.04
C PHE A 35 -19.51 -4.03 3.87
N PHE A 36 -19.33 -2.70 3.82
CA PHE A 36 -18.33 -2.00 4.65
C PHE A 36 -18.60 -2.16 6.16
N ASP A 37 -19.85 -2.38 6.56
CA ASP A 37 -20.24 -2.68 7.94
C ASP A 37 -20.18 -4.19 8.23
N TYR A 38 -20.59 -5.02 7.27
CA TYR A 38 -20.60 -6.48 7.43
C TYR A 38 -19.21 -7.07 7.63
N VAL A 39 -18.22 -6.57 6.89
CA VAL A 39 -16.82 -7.02 7.00
C VAL A 39 -16.13 -6.58 8.29
N GLN A 40 -16.77 -5.70 9.07
CA GLN A 40 -16.30 -5.21 10.37
C GLN A 40 -17.06 -5.84 11.55
N LYS A 41 -17.96 -6.80 11.30
CA LYS A 41 -18.67 -7.51 12.38
C LYS A 41 -17.68 -8.23 13.30
N SER A 42 -17.99 -8.24 14.60
CA SER A 42 -17.19 -8.94 15.61
C SER A 42 -17.23 -10.48 15.46
N THR A 43 -18.29 -11.01 14.84
CA THR A 43 -18.40 -12.44 14.53
C THR A 43 -17.52 -12.79 13.33
N PHE A 44 -16.39 -13.45 13.59
CA PHE A 44 -15.36 -13.76 12.60
C PHE A 44 -15.90 -14.50 11.37
N ASP A 45 -16.70 -15.55 11.54
CA ASP A 45 -17.20 -16.36 10.42
C ASP A 45 -18.08 -15.54 9.47
N ILE A 46 -18.94 -14.70 10.03
CA ILE A 46 -19.84 -13.82 9.26
C ILE A 46 -19.02 -12.73 8.55
N ALA A 47 -18.06 -12.11 9.23
CA ALA A 47 -17.21 -11.08 8.63
C ALA A 47 -16.33 -11.65 7.50
N SER A 48 -15.79 -12.85 7.70
CA SER A 48 -14.98 -13.58 6.71
C SER A 48 -15.80 -13.97 5.48
N ASP A 49 -17.02 -14.48 5.68
CA ASP A 49 -17.97 -14.80 4.61
C ASP A 49 -18.40 -13.54 3.82
N ALA A 50 -18.67 -12.44 4.53
CA ALA A 50 -18.93 -11.14 3.92
C ALA A 50 -17.73 -10.65 3.10
N PHE A 51 -16.49 -10.82 3.60
CA PHE A 51 -15.27 -10.48 2.86
C PHE A 51 -15.12 -11.28 1.57
N ALA A 52 -15.43 -12.57 1.59
CA ALA A 52 -15.39 -13.41 0.38
C ALA A 52 -16.35 -12.87 -0.69
N THR A 53 -17.56 -12.51 -0.27
CA THR A 53 -18.59 -11.96 -1.17
C THR A 53 -18.21 -10.57 -1.69
N PHE A 54 -17.71 -9.70 -0.80
CA PHE A 54 -17.23 -8.37 -1.15
C PHE A 54 -16.05 -8.41 -2.13
N LYS A 55 -15.12 -9.34 -1.93
CA LYS A 55 -14.01 -9.59 -2.86
C LYS A 55 -14.51 -10.05 -4.22
N ASP A 56 -15.42 -11.03 -4.28
CA ASP A 56 -15.94 -11.54 -5.55
C ASP A 56 -16.64 -10.44 -6.35
N LEU A 57 -17.46 -9.60 -5.70
CA LEU A 57 -18.10 -8.44 -6.34
C LEU A 57 -17.07 -7.49 -6.98
N LEU A 58 -15.93 -7.27 -6.32
CA LEU A 58 -14.90 -6.34 -6.78
C LEU A 58 -13.87 -6.94 -7.74
N THR A 59 -13.81 -8.26 -7.90
CA THR A 59 -12.71 -8.91 -8.65
C THR A 59 -13.16 -9.90 -9.71
N LYS A 60 -14.40 -10.41 -9.64
CA LYS A 60 -14.89 -11.44 -10.58
C LYS A 60 -15.11 -10.87 -11.98
N HIS A 61 -15.85 -9.76 -12.08
CA HIS A 61 -16.25 -9.13 -13.35
C HIS A 61 -15.51 -7.81 -13.53
N LYS A 62 -14.28 -7.90 -14.03
CA LYS A 62 -13.33 -6.77 -14.07
C LYS A 62 -13.86 -5.51 -14.78
N PRO A 63 -14.48 -5.58 -15.98
CA PRO A 63 -14.98 -4.38 -16.65
C PRO A 63 -16.11 -3.70 -15.86
N LEU A 64 -16.99 -4.49 -15.25
CA LEU A 64 -18.10 -4.01 -14.44
C LEU A 64 -17.59 -3.31 -13.16
N CYS A 65 -16.61 -3.90 -12.49
CA CYS A 65 -15.98 -3.28 -11.32
C CYS A 65 -15.29 -1.95 -11.70
N ALA A 66 -14.60 -1.91 -12.83
CA ALA A 66 -13.97 -0.68 -13.32
C ALA A 66 -14.99 0.44 -13.55
N GLU A 67 -16.08 0.15 -14.25
CA GLU A 67 -17.17 1.11 -14.48
C GLU A 67 -17.78 1.60 -13.16
N PHE A 68 -18.03 0.68 -12.21
CA PHE A 68 -18.56 1.00 -10.90
C PHE A 68 -17.62 1.91 -10.11
N LEU A 69 -16.34 1.55 -9.99
CA LEU A 69 -15.35 2.31 -9.22
C LEU A 69 -15.06 3.67 -9.86
N GLU A 70 -15.07 3.77 -11.19
CA GLU A 70 -14.85 5.05 -11.87
C GLU A 70 -15.95 6.07 -11.56
N ARG A 71 -17.21 5.60 -11.52
CA ARG A 71 -18.38 6.43 -11.21
C ARG A 71 -18.51 6.78 -9.73
N ASN A 72 -18.10 5.87 -8.85
CA ASN A 72 -18.32 5.97 -7.40
C ASN A 72 -17.04 6.23 -6.60
N TYR A 73 -15.97 6.64 -7.28
CA TYR A 73 -14.61 6.69 -6.75
C TYR A 73 -14.53 7.32 -5.35
N ASP A 74 -14.98 8.57 -5.20
CA ASP A 74 -14.83 9.29 -3.93
C ASP A 74 -15.61 8.61 -2.79
N GLN A 75 -16.86 8.23 -3.03
CA GLN A 75 -17.69 7.58 -2.02
C GLN A 75 -17.11 6.22 -1.59
N PHE A 76 -16.71 5.42 -2.57
CA PHE A 76 -16.13 4.10 -2.35
C PHE A 76 -14.83 4.19 -1.55
N PHE A 77 -13.88 4.99 -2.03
CA PHE A 77 -12.55 5.08 -1.42
C PHE A 77 -12.56 5.81 -0.08
N ASN A 78 -13.49 6.73 0.16
CA ASN A 78 -13.70 7.30 1.49
C ASN A 78 -14.14 6.23 2.51
N LYS A 79 -15.05 5.33 2.14
CA LYS A 79 -15.43 4.20 3.02
C LYS A 79 -14.33 3.14 3.11
N TYR A 80 -13.60 2.92 2.03
CA TYR A 80 -12.49 1.96 2.01
C TYR A 80 -11.35 2.39 2.92
N ARG A 81 -11.11 3.70 3.04
CA ARG A 81 -10.20 4.30 4.01
C ARG A 81 -10.50 3.85 5.44
N ASP A 82 -11.77 3.76 5.82
CA ASP A 82 -12.19 3.32 7.14
C ASP A 82 -11.82 1.85 7.38
N LEU A 83 -11.93 0.99 6.36
CA LEU A 83 -11.51 -0.41 6.45
C LEU A 83 -10.00 -0.56 6.63
N LEU A 84 -9.21 0.27 5.92
CA LEU A 84 -7.76 0.32 6.05
C LEU A 84 -7.31 0.88 7.42
N ASN A 85 -8.18 1.62 8.10
CA ASN A 85 -8.01 2.14 9.45
C ASN A 85 -8.71 1.33 10.53
N SER A 86 -9.33 0.20 10.18
CA SER A 86 -10.09 -0.59 11.15
C SER A 86 -9.20 -1.05 12.31
N GLU A 87 -9.72 -1.00 13.52
CA GLU A 87 -9.06 -1.57 14.71
C GLU A 87 -8.94 -3.10 14.61
N ASN A 88 -9.78 -3.74 13.78
CA ASN A 88 -9.72 -5.16 13.50
C ASN A 88 -8.60 -5.47 12.50
N TYR A 89 -7.54 -6.11 12.99
CA TYR A 89 -6.39 -6.56 12.19
C TYR A 89 -6.79 -7.40 10.96
N VAL A 90 -7.72 -8.35 11.12
CA VAL A 90 -8.14 -9.21 10.01
C VAL A 90 -8.83 -8.37 8.94
N THR A 91 -9.72 -7.47 9.34
CA THR A 91 -10.41 -6.56 8.43
C THR A 91 -9.39 -5.72 7.65
N ARG A 92 -8.46 -5.09 8.36
CA ARG A 92 -7.43 -4.24 7.75
C ARG A 92 -6.56 -5.00 6.76
N ARG A 93 -6.08 -6.19 7.13
CA ARG A 93 -5.27 -7.08 6.28
C ARG A 93 -6.02 -7.56 5.04
N GLN A 94 -7.25 -8.04 5.18
CA GLN A 94 -8.05 -8.52 4.05
C GLN A 94 -8.39 -7.38 3.09
N SER A 95 -8.71 -6.20 3.64
CA SER A 95 -8.95 -4.99 2.84
C SER A 95 -7.72 -4.61 2.04
N LEU A 96 -6.53 -4.57 2.65
CA LEU A 96 -5.30 -4.29 1.89
C LEU A 96 -5.04 -5.29 0.75
N LYS A 97 -5.29 -6.59 1.00
CA LYS A 97 -5.15 -7.63 -0.03
C LYS A 97 -6.14 -7.46 -1.19
N ILE A 98 -7.39 -7.11 -0.89
CA ILE A 98 -8.40 -6.83 -1.91
C ILE A 98 -8.03 -5.57 -2.69
N LEU A 99 -7.62 -4.51 -2.00
CA LEU A 99 -7.17 -3.25 -2.60
C LEU A 99 -6.05 -3.49 -3.60
N SER A 100 -5.03 -4.26 -3.21
CA SER A 100 -3.94 -4.71 -4.08
C SER A 100 -4.49 -5.36 -5.35
N THR A 101 -5.38 -6.34 -5.21
CA THR A 101 -5.96 -7.08 -6.34
C THR A 101 -6.77 -6.16 -7.26
N VAL A 102 -7.57 -5.25 -6.70
CA VAL A 102 -8.45 -4.35 -7.45
C VAL A 102 -7.65 -3.29 -8.19
N ILE A 103 -6.71 -2.62 -7.52
CA ILE A 103 -5.98 -1.49 -8.08
C ILE A 103 -4.98 -1.92 -9.16
N MET A 104 -4.40 -3.12 -9.04
CA MET A 104 -3.45 -3.66 -10.03
C MET A 104 -4.14 -4.27 -11.25
N GLU A 105 -5.47 -4.24 -11.33
CA GLU A 105 -6.19 -4.79 -12.48
C GLU A 105 -6.11 -3.84 -13.69
N ASN A 106 -5.84 -4.39 -14.89
CA ASN A 106 -5.70 -3.61 -16.12
C ASN A 106 -6.99 -2.82 -16.50
N ALA A 107 -8.16 -3.32 -16.09
CA ALA A 107 -9.42 -2.60 -16.29
C ALA A 107 -9.51 -1.33 -15.43
N ASN A 108 -8.75 -1.27 -14.32
CA ASN A 108 -8.85 -0.22 -13.31
C ASN A 108 -7.75 0.86 -13.43
N LEU A 109 -7.09 0.99 -14.59
CA LEU A 109 -6.00 1.95 -14.77
C LEU A 109 -6.41 3.41 -14.53
N SER A 110 -7.64 3.80 -14.90
CA SER A 110 -8.15 5.15 -14.62
C SER A 110 -8.36 5.37 -13.12
N ILE A 111 -8.87 4.36 -12.41
CA ILE A 111 -9.05 4.35 -10.96
C ILE A 111 -7.71 4.43 -10.24
N LEU A 112 -6.74 3.64 -10.68
CA LEU A 112 -5.40 3.67 -10.14
C LEU A 112 -4.73 5.05 -10.30
N LYS A 113 -4.93 5.71 -11.45
CA LYS A 113 -4.44 7.09 -11.65
C LYS A 113 -5.04 8.05 -10.62
N LYS A 114 -6.34 7.96 -10.35
CA LYS A 114 -7.00 8.74 -9.30
C LYS A 114 -6.46 8.37 -7.92
N PHE A 115 -6.35 7.07 -7.61
CA PHE A 115 -5.83 6.55 -6.35
C PHE A 115 -4.42 7.00 -6.04
N SER A 116 -3.55 7.01 -7.04
CA SER A 116 -2.19 7.54 -6.91
C SER A 116 -2.16 9.03 -6.55
N CYS A 117 -3.10 9.82 -7.08
CA CYS A 117 -3.20 11.24 -6.74
C CYS A 117 -3.68 11.44 -5.29
N ASP A 118 -4.43 10.48 -4.76
CA ASP A 118 -4.92 10.46 -3.39
C ASP A 118 -4.04 9.65 -2.44
N LEU A 119 -2.94 9.07 -2.91
CA LEU A 119 -2.08 8.19 -2.12
C LEU A 119 -1.51 8.92 -0.89
N ASP A 120 -1.33 10.24 -0.99
CA ASP A 120 -0.93 11.09 0.12
C ASP A 120 -2.00 11.11 1.24
N LYS A 121 -3.29 11.03 0.88
CA LYS A 121 -4.42 10.91 1.84
C LYS A 121 -4.46 9.53 2.52
N PHE A 122 -4.07 8.47 1.81
CA PHE A 122 -3.96 7.11 2.34
C PHE A 122 -2.66 6.87 3.13
N THR A 123 -1.64 7.69 2.92
CA THR A 123 -0.40 7.67 3.70
C THR A 123 -0.60 8.33 5.07
N LEU A 124 -1.40 9.40 5.15
CA LEU A 124 -1.82 10.07 6.40
C LEU A 124 -2.65 9.16 7.34
N VAL A 125 -3.27 8.13 6.79
CA VAL A 125 -4.25 7.22 7.43
C VAL A 125 -3.60 6.27 8.43
N TYR A 126 -2.38 5.81 8.16
CA TYR A 126 -1.67 4.86 9.05
C TYR A 126 -0.95 5.49 10.24
N GLY A 127 -1.12 6.80 10.50
CA GLY A 127 -0.42 7.46 11.60
C GLY A 127 1.09 7.24 11.53
N LEU A 128 1.70 7.26 10.34
CA LEU A 128 3.14 7.08 10.17
C LEU A 128 3.97 8.28 10.69
N PHE A 129 3.31 9.33 11.21
CA PHE A 129 3.96 10.41 11.96
C PHE A 129 3.02 11.02 13.02
N PRO A 130 3.00 10.53 14.27
CA PRO A 130 3.12 11.40 15.41
C PRO A 130 4.62 11.62 15.61
N SER A 131 5.09 12.84 15.37
CA SER A 131 6.42 13.31 15.77
C SER A 131 6.76 12.97 17.23
N ASP A 132 5.76 12.63 18.04
CA ASP A 132 5.84 12.55 19.49
C ASP A 132 5.87 11.11 20.02
N ALA A 133 5.62 10.08 19.19
CA ALA A 133 5.65 8.68 19.66
C ALA A 133 7.09 8.13 19.86
N PHE A 134 8.11 8.83 19.35
CA PHE A 134 9.51 8.41 19.45
C PHE A 134 10.40 9.37 20.22
N ASN A 135 9.85 10.45 20.77
CA ASN A 135 10.59 11.35 21.64
C ASN A 135 10.26 11.06 23.11
N SER A 136 10.59 9.85 23.56
CA SER A 136 10.80 9.59 24.98
C SER A 136 12.19 9.02 25.19
N ASN A 137 13.14 9.93 25.38
CA ASN A 137 14.39 9.68 26.09
C ASN A 137 14.18 9.33 27.58
N SER A 138 12.95 8.95 27.99
CA SER A 138 12.77 8.30 29.27
C SER A 138 13.09 6.82 29.13
N LYS A 139 14.32 6.46 29.52
CA LYS A 139 14.58 5.16 30.13
C LYS A 139 13.67 5.00 31.34
N SER A 140 12.42 4.62 31.12
CA SER A 140 11.55 4.07 32.16
C SER A 140 11.09 2.73 31.64
N THR A 141 11.74 1.70 32.16
CA THR A 141 11.34 0.29 32.23
C THR A 141 9.93 0.05 31.68
N ILE A 142 9.79 -0.11 30.36
CA ILE A 142 8.57 -0.65 29.78
C ILE A 142 8.60 -2.12 30.15
N SER A 143 7.82 -2.49 31.16
CA SER A 143 7.49 -3.88 31.44
C SER A 143 7.03 -4.52 30.14
N THR A 144 7.85 -5.44 29.62
CA THR A 144 7.64 -6.12 28.34
C THR A 144 6.47 -7.08 28.47
N ASN A 145 5.26 -6.58 28.22
CA ASN A 145 4.08 -7.42 28.15
C ASN A 145 4.04 -8.07 26.75
N PRO A 146 3.95 -9.41 26.62
CA PRO A 146 4.00 -10.11 25.32
C PRO A 146 2.94 -9.65 24.30
N LEU A 147 1.83 -9.09 24.78
CA LEU A 147 0.72 -8.58 23.98
C LEU A 147 1.05 -7.29 23.19
N THR A 148 2.03 -6.49 23.63
CA THR A 148 2.45 -5.26 22.92
C THR A 148 3.48 -5.54 21.82
N LEU A 149 4.30 -6.59 21.99
CA LEU A 149 5.25 -7.03 20.96
C LEU A 149 4.53 -7.58 19.73
N SER A 150 3.49 -8.41 19.94
CA SER A 150 2.70 -8.98 18.84
C SER A 150 1.97 -7.91 18.04
N ALA A 151 1.42 -6.89 18.71
CA ALA A 151 0.77 -5.75 18.04
C ALA A 151 1.76 -4.96 17.17
N PHE A 152 3.00 -4.77 17.63
CA PHE A 152 4.04 -4.07 16.88
C PHE A 152 4.53 -4.86 15.66
N ASP A 153 4.68 -6.18 15.80
CA ASP A 153 5.07 -7.04 14.67
C ASP A 153 3.95 -7.22 13.66
N ILE A 154 2.69 -7.25 14.12
CA ILE A 154 1.50 -7.15 13.27
C ILE A 154 1.52 -5.85 12.45
N TYR A 155 1.75 -4.71 13.10
CA TYR A 155 1.84 -3.41 12.44
C TYR A 155 2.94 -3.39 11.38
N LYS A 156 4.14 -3.88 11.70
CA LYS A 156 5.25 -3.97 10.73
C LYS A 156 4.89 -4.81 9.51
N ARG A 157 4.15 -5.90 9.69
CA ARG A 157 3.73 -6.78 8.59
C ARG A 157 2.75 -6.08 7.66
N GLU A 158 1.85 -5.27 8.21
CA GLU A 158 0.89 -4.50 7.41
C GLU A 158 1.58 -3.38 6.64
N VAL A 159 2.47 -2.64 7.31
CA VAL A 159 3.29 -1.61 6.66
C VAL A 159 4.13 -2.21 5.54
N PHE A 160 4.70 -3.40 5.75
CA PHE A 160 5.38 -4.17 4.72
C PHE A 160 4.46 -4.50 3.53
N ASP A 161 3.27 -5.06 3.78
CA ASP A 161 2.32 -5.44 2.72
C ASP A 161 1.90 -4.20 1.88
N ILE A 162 1.81 -3.00 2.49
CA ILE A 162 1.49 -1.72 1.79
C ILE A 162 2.66 -1.27 0.90
N PHE A 163 3.88 -1.28 1.41
CA PHE A 163 5.04 -0.82 0.62
C PHE A 163 5.37 -1.78 -0.51
N LYS A 164 5.19 -3.07 -0.29
CA LYS A 164 5.27 -4.06 -1.36
C LYS A 164 4.27 -3.77 -2.47
N LEU A 165 3.01 -3.52 -2.11
CA LEU A 165 1.99 -3.12 -3.08
C LEU A 165 2.39 -1.83 -3.82
N LEU A 166 2.89 -0.83 -3.11
CA LEU A 166 3.34 0.41 -3.73
C LEU A 166 4.48 0.16 -4.73
N GLY A 167 5.46 -0.67 -4.38
CA GLY A 167 6.54 -1.08 -5.28
C GLY A 167 6.02 -1.78 -6.53
N GLU A 168 5.16 -2.78 -6.37
CA GLU A 168 4.52 -3.52 -7.48
C GLU A 168 3.74 -2.57 -8.39
N LEU A 169 2.95 -1.67 -7.81
CA LEU A 169 2.12 -0.70 -8.52
C LEU A 169 2.96 0.29 -9.33
N LEU A 170 4.07 0.78 -8.78
CA LEU A 170 4.94 1.75 -9.47
C LEU A 170 5.80 1.10 -10.56
N LEU A 171 6.13 -0.19 -10.43
CA LEU A 171 6.93 -0.92 -11.42
C LEU A 171 6.10 -1.49 -12.58
N ASP A 172 4.77 -1.55 -12.46
CA ASP A 172 3.91 -2.02 -13.54
C ASP A 172 3.90 -1.04 -14.74
N ARG A 173 4.15 -1.57 -15.93
CA ARG A 173 4.20 -0.82 -17.20
C ARG A 173 2.90 -0.07 -17.52
N TYR A 174 1.75 -0.58 -17.11
CA TYR A 174 0.46 0.07 -17.36
C TYR A 174 0.26 1.29 -16.45
N ASN A 175 1.07 1.39 -15.39
CA ASN A 175 0.98 2.40 -14.36
C ASN A 175 2.02 3.50 -14.54
N PHE A 176 2.62 3.59 -15.73
CA PHE A 176 3.69 4.55 -16.03
C PHE A 176 3.32 5.98 -15.65
N SER A 177 2.10 6.46 -15.96
CA SER A 177 1.69 7.81 -15.60
C SER A 177 1.62 8.05 -14.09
N VAL A 178 1.23 7.02 -13.33
CA VAL A 178 1.19 7.05 -11.86
C VAL A 178 2.60 7.07 -11.30
N MET A 179 3.44 6.16 -11.79
CA MET A 179 4.86 6.11 -11.45
C MET A 179 5.52 7.47 -11.68
N THR A 180 5.35 8.06 -12.87
CA THR A 180 5.90 9.37 -13.20
C THR A 180 5.43 10.44 -12.22
N LYS A 181 4.13 10.51 -11.90
CA LYS A 181 3.63 11.49 -10.93
C LYS A 181 4.24 11.27 -9.54
N TYR A 182 4.27 10.02 -9.06
CA TYR A 182 4.79 9.66 -7.74
C TYR A 182 6.28 10.03 -7.59
N ILE A 183 7.11 9.65 -8.56
CA ILE A 183 8.57 9.87 -8.52
C ILE A 183 8.99 11.33 -8.74
N THR A 184 8.05 12.20 -9.11
CA THR A 184 8.29 13.64 -9.25
C THR A 184 7.98 14.43 -7.98
N ASN A 185 7.32 13.82 -6.99
CA ASN A 185 6.98 14.47 -5.72
C ASN A 185 8.12 14.33 -4.70
N THR A 186 8.57 15.47 -4.15
CA THR A 186 9.66 15.52 -3.18
C THR A 186 9.33 14.89 -1.83
N ASP A 187 8.08 14.95 -1.39
CA ASP A 187 7.69 14.41 -0.09
C ASP A 187 7.65 12.88 -0.13
N ASN A 188 7.24 12.31 -1.27
CA ASN A 188 7.36 10.87 -1.51
C ASN A 188 8.81 10.41 -1.45
N LEU A 189 9.75 11.14 -2.07
CA LEU A 189 11.18 10.81 -1.97
C LEU A 189 11.67 10.84 -0.52
N LYS A 190 11.36 11.91 0.22
CA LYS A 190 11.76 12.02 1.64
C LYS A 190 11.19 10.89 2.48
N GLN A 191 9.95 10.50 2.23
CA GLN A 191 9.31 9.39 2.91
C GLN A 191 10.06 8.08 2.64
N GLN A 192 10.36 7.77 1.37
CA GLN A 192 11.13 6.55 1.05
C GLN A 192 12.53 6.58 1.69
N MET A 193 13.20 7.73 1.70
CA MET A 193 14.49 7.88 2.38
C MET A 193 14.41 7.68 3.91
N ASN A 194 13.30 8.07 4.54
CA ASN A 194 13.07 7.80 5.96
C ASN A 194 12.80 6.31 6.20
N LEU A 195 12.01 5.67 5.32
CA LEU A 195 11.67 4.26 5.43
C LEU A 195 12.89 3.33 5.25
N LEU A 196 13.87 3.74 4.45
CA LEU A 196 15.16 3.04 4.37
C LEU A 196 15.85 2.95 5.75
N LYS A 197 15.58 3.89 6.66
CA LYS A 197 16.18 3.92 8.01
C LYS A 197 15.33 3.22 9.08
N GLU A 198 14.23 2.59 8.69
CA GLU A 198 13.34 1.91 9.64
C GLU A 198 14.03 0.73 10.35
N LYS A 199 13.55 0.39 11.55
CA LYS A 199 14.13 -0.72 12.33
C LYS A 199 13.87 -2.10 11.70
N SER A 200 12.83 -2.20 10.86
CA SER A 200 12.41 -3.46 10.24
C SER A 200 13.13 -3.68 8.91
N LYS A 201 14.02 -4.67 8.86
CA LYS A 201 14.72 -5.12 7.65
C LYS A 201 13.76 -5.35 6.45
N ASN A 202 12.56 -5.85 6.69
CA ASN A 202 11.59 -6.08 5.61
C ASN A 202 11.01 -4.77 5.06
N ILE A 203 10.72 -3.78 5.92
CA ILE A 203 10.23 -2.46 5.49
C ILE A 203 11.32 -1.71 4.73
N GLN A 204 12.56 -1.77 5.23
CA GLN A 204 13.73 -1.20 4.55
C GLN A 204 13.88 -1.76 3.14
N PHE A 205 13.70 -3.08 2.97
CA PHE A 205 13.82 -3.75 1.69
C PHE A 205 12.75 -3.31 0.69
N GLU A 206 11.48 -3.19 1.10
CA GLU A 206 10.42 -2.68 0.21
C GLU A 206 10.61 -1.19 -0.11
N ALA A 207 11.05 -0.39 0.87
CA ALA A 207 11.40 1.02 0.64
C ALA A 207 12.54 1.17 -0.38
N PHE A 208 13.49 0.23 -0.39
CA PHE A 208 14.55 0.18 -1.42
C PHE A 208 13.98 -0.04 -2.82
N HIS A 209 13.01 -0.94 -2.99
CA HIS A 209 12.36 -1.17 -4.29
C HIS A 209 11.56 0.03 -4.80
N VAL A 210 11.05 0.90 -3.92
CA VAL A 210 10.41 2.15 -4.34
C VAL A 210 11.46 3.24 -4.59
N PHE A 211 12.44 3.38 -3.69
CA PHE A 211 13.53 4.35 -3.79
C PHE A 211 14.34 4.19 -5.08
N LYS A 212 14.60 2.94 -5.51
CA LYS A 212 15.35 2.68 -6.75
C LYS A 212 14.70 3.34 -7.97
N ILE A 213 13.36 3.45 -8.00
CA ILE A 213 12.60 4.04 -9.12
C ILE A 213 12.88 5.55 -9.23
N PHE A 214 13.00 6.25 -8.09
CA PHE A 214 13.37 7.68 -8.08
C PHE A 214 14.76 7.89 -8.67
N VAL A 215 15.72 7.04 -8.28
CA VAL A 215 17.12 7.16 -8.70
C VAL A 215 17.31 6.66 -10.15
N ALA A 216 16.54 5.68 -10.60
CA ALA A 216 16.61 5.17 -11.96
C ALA A 216 15.89 6.07 -12.99
N ASN A 217 15.04 7.00 -12.57
CA ASN A 217 14.32 7.91 -13.46
C ASN A 217 15.30 8.71 -14.35
N PRO A 218 15.26 8.62 -15.69
CA PRO A 218 16.17 9.37 -16.56
C PRO A 218 15.83 10.87 -16.61
N THR A 219 14.57 11.26 -16.39
CA THR A 219 14.08 12.64 -16.45
C THR A 219 13.73 13.17 -15.06
N LYS A 220 14.69 13.08 -14.13
CA LYS A 220 14.49 13.51 -12.74
C LYS A 220 14.17 15.02 -12.67
N PRO A 221 13.10 15.44 -11.99
CA PRO A 221 12.88 16.85 -11.70
C PRO A 221 14.03 17.44 -10.89
N LYS A 222 14.32 18.73 -11.09
CA LYS A 222 15.40 19.44 -10.39
C LYS A 222 15.28 19.30 -8.87
N ALA A 223 14.08 19.46 -8.31
CA ALA A 223 13.85 19.33 -6.88
C ALA A 223 14.20 17.93 -6.31
N ILE A 224 13.98 16.86 -7.09
CA ILE A 224 14.37 15.49 -6.74
C ILE A 224 15.89 15.35 -6.81
N SER A 225 16.50 15.83 -7.90
CA SER A 225 17.96 15.82 -8.09
C SER A 225 18.68 16.56 -6.96
N ASP A 226 18.20 17.75 -6.57
CA ASP A 226 18.77 18.57 -5.51
C ASP A 226 18.75 17.86 -4.15
N ILE A 227 17.69 17.11 -3.84
CA ILE A 227 17.60 16.31 -2.60
C ILE A 227 18.63 15.17 -2.62
N LEU A 228 18.73 14.44 -3.74
CA LEU A 228 19.68 13.34 -3.88
C LEU A 228 21.13 13.85 -3.81
N LEU A 229 21.44 14.95 -4.50
CA LEU A 229 22.76 15.60 -4.49
C LEU A 229 23.16 16.07 -3.07
N ARG A 230 22.24 16.71 -2.35
CA ARG A 230 22.48 17.18 -0.98
C ARG A 230 22.78 16.04 0.00
N ASN A 231 22.26 14.84 -0.27
CA ASN A 231 22.45 13.66 0.57
C ASN A 231 23.41 12.63 -0.04
N ARG A 232 24.12 12.97 -1.13
CA ARG A 232 24.88 12.02 -1.97
C ARG A 232 25.85 11.15 -1.18
N GLU A 233 26.73 11.76 -0.40
CA GLU A 233 27.76 11.06 0.38
C GLU A 233 27.11 10.09 1.39
N LYS A 234 26.17 10.61 2.20
CA LYS A 234 25.44 9.82 3.18
C LYS A 234 24.65 8.67 2.56
N LEU A 235 24.07 8.87 1.37
CA LEU A 235 23.33 7.84 0.65
C LEU A 235 24.25 6.73 0.14
N ILE A 236 25.42 7.08 -0.39
CA ILE A 236 26.41 6.10 -0.86
C ILE A 236 26.93 5.27 0.32
N ASP A 237 27.29 5.90 1.43
CA ASP A 237 27.75 5.21 2.63
C ASP A 237 26.67 4.28 3.20
N PHE A 238 25.43 4.78 3.26
CA PHE A 238 24.28 4.01 3.71
C PHE A 238 24.05 2.79 2.80
N LEU A 239 23.96 2.97 1.48
CA LEU A 239 23.70 1.89 0.53
C LEU A 239 24.84 0.85 0.49
N THR A 240 26.09 1.26 0.73
CA THR A 240 27.23 0.34 0.78
C THR A 240 27.10 -0.66 1.94
N SER A 241 26.58 -0.20 3.08
CA SER A 241 26.35 -1.04 4.27
C SER A 241 24.94 -1.64 4.35
N PHE A 242 24.08 -1.33 3.38
CA PHE A 242 22.68 -1.75 3.37
C PHE A 242 22.52 -3.24 3.02
N HIS A 243 21.94 -4.01 3.95
CA HIS A 243 21.62 -5.44 3.82
C HIS A 243 22.75 -6.29 3.22
N THR A 244 23.98 -6.09 3.70
CA THR A 244 25.15 -6.87 3.24
C THR A 244 25.06 -8.36 3.59
N ASP A 245 24.12 -8.74 4.47
CA ASP A 245 23.82 -10.13 4.81
C ASP A 245 23.09 -10.90 3.68
N ARG A 246 22.55 -10.22 2.66
CA ARG A 246 21.87 -10.84 1.51
C ARG A 246 22.86 -11.16 0.37
N THR A 247 23.83 -12.02 0.63
CA THR A 247 24.87 -12.36 -0.37
C THR A 247 24.41 -13.28 -1.49
N ASP A 248 23.30 -13.99 -1.28
CA ASP A 248 22.68 -14.94 -2.22
C ASP A 248 21.70 -14.28 -3.21
N ASP A 249 21.30 -13.04 -2.94
CA ASP A 249 20.38 -12.26 -3.78
C ASP A 249 21.18 -11.40 -4.78
N GLU A 250 21.63 -12.04 -5.87
CA GLU A 250 22.45 -11.38 -6.91
C GLU A 250 21.73 -10.17 -7.52
N GLN A 251 20.43 -10.30 -7.81
CA GLN A 251 19.62 -9.21 -8.35
C GLN A 251 19.62 -7.99 -7.42
N PHE A 252 19.39 -8.19 -6.12
CA PHE A 252 19.43 -7.09 -5.16
C PHE A 252 20.81 -6.42 -5.11
N ASN A 253 21.89 -7.20 -5.12
CA ASN A 253 23.25 -6.65 -5.06
C ASN A 253 23.61 -5.86 -6.32
N ASP A 254 23.19 -6.32 -7.49
CA ASP A 254 23.33 -5.59 -8.76
C ASP A 254 22.53 -4.29 -8.77
N GLU A 255 21.27 -4.33 -8.33
CA GLU A 255 20.42 -3.13 -8.20
C GLU A 255 21.07 -2.12 -7.24
N LYS A 256 21.61 -2.57 -6.11
CA LYS A 256 22.28 -1.71 -5.12
C LYS A 256 23.55 -1.06 -5.69
N ALA A 257 24.38 -1.83 -6.38
CA ALA A 257 25.58 -1.33 -7.04
C ALA A 257 25.22 -0.31 -8.14
N PHE A 258 24.18 -0.59 -8.93
CA PHE A 258 23.65 0.33 -9.92
C PHE A 258 23.19 1.66 -9.30
N LEU A 259 22.46 1.62 -8.18
CA LEU A 259 22.02 2.83 -7.50
C LEU A 259 23.17 3.67 -6.96
N ILE A 260 24.18 3.03 -6.35
CA ILE A 260 25.38 3.73 -5.85
C ILE A 260 26.07 4.45 -7.00
N LYS A 261 26.23 3.78 -8.15
CA LYS A 261 26.80 4.39 -9.36
C LYS A 261 25.96 5.56 -9.88
N GLN A 262 24.65 5.40 -9.99
CA GLN A 262 23.75 6.47 -10.44
C GLN A 262 23.83 7.70 -9.53
N ILE A 263 23.86 7.50 -8.20
CA ILE A 263 23.93 8.59 -7.22
C ILE A 263 25.31 9.28 -7.26
N SER A 264 26.40 8.55 -7.45
CA SER A 264 27.75 9.13 -7.54
C SER A 264 27.95 9.96 -8.79
N GLU A 265 27.33 9.55 -9.91
CA GLU A 265 27.37 10.24 -11.21
C GLU A 265 26.41 11.43 -11.31
N LEU A 266 25.56 11.68 -10.29
CA LEU A 266 24.70 12.87 -10.26
C LEU A 266 25.55 14.14 -10.34
N LYS A 267 25.27 14.96 -11.35
CA LYS A 267 25.89 16.26 -11.58
C LYS A 267 24.92 17.38 -11.18
N ASP A 268 25.49 18.44 -10.63
CA ASP A 268 24.75 19.66 -10.33
C ASP A 268 24.19 20.21 -11.65
N THR A 269 22.86 20.20 -11.80
CA THR A 269 22.21 20.71 -13.01
C THR A 269 22.12 22.24 -12.90
N LYS A 270 23.30 22.87 -12.92
CA LYS A 270 23.47 24.30 -13.17
C LYS A 270 23.89 24.47 -14.62
N ALA A 271 22.90 24.61 -15.49
CA ALA A 271 22.95 25.36 -16.73
C ALA A 271 21.54 25.89 -16.98
#